data_AF-A0A8J5JPW4-F1
#
_entry.id   AF-A0A8J5JPW4-F1
#
_cell.length_a   1.000
_cell.length_b   1.000
_cell.length_c   1.000
_cell.angle_alpha   90.00
_cell.angle_beta   90.00
_cell.angle_gamma   90.00
#
_symmetry.space_group_name_H-M   'P 1'
#
loop_
_entity.id
_entity.type
_entity.pdbx_description
1 polymer ?
#
loop_
_entity_poly.entity_id
_entity_poly.type
_entity_poly.pdbx_seq_one_letter_code
_entity_poly.pdbx_strand_id
1 'polypeptide(L)'
;MALVLRFATRGCGGASRHPTSLQGPQWSRALFTTPTITAMNNQTAEDYWAKNKRLRRPVSPHMTIYKPQITSMLSLSHRASGLALSGLMSGFSIGMLALPGSYPHYLSLVQSMEFGGVLICGVKFLLAMPFMYHLCNGVRHLVWDLGYGFTLRTLYQTGYFVIGLSLVLSITGTKCSKGRKEKVRDVKGKLF
;
A
#
# COMPACT_ATOMS: atom_id res chain seq x y z
N MET A 1 -8.79 -51.16 1.10
CA MET A 1 -8.27 -52.23 1.98
C MET A 1 -7.23 -51.59 2.89
N ALA A 2 -7.61 -51.00 4.01
CA ALA A 2 -7.91 -51.72 5.25
C ALA A 2 -6.73 -52.59 5.70
N LEU A 3 -5.87 -52.04 6.56
CA LEU A 3 -5.16 -52.85 7.54
C LEU A 3 -4.81 -51.99 8.79
N VAL A 4 -5.67 -52.14 9.81
CA VAL A 4 -5.32 -52.36 11.24
C VAL A 4 -4.52 -51.23 11.91
N LEU A 5 -5.03 -50.31 12.74
CA LEU A 5 -5.96 -50.36 13.88
C LEU A 5 -5.71 -51.48 14.90
N ARG A 6 -5.19 -51.05 16.06
CA ARG A 6 -5.29 -51.63 17.42
C ARG A 6 -4.19 -52.61 17.83
N PHE A 7 -3.30 -52.12 18.69
CA PHE A 7 -2.91 -52.87 19.89
C PHE A 7 -2.78 -51.92 21.09
N ALA A 8 -3.54 -52.26 22.14
CA ALA A 8 -3.39 -51.99 23.57
C ALA A 8 -3.26 -50.51 24.02
N THR A 9 -4.24 -49.87 24.66
CA THR A 9 -4.84 -50.20 25.97
C THR A 9 -3.86 -50.78 26.99
N ARG A 10 -3.09 -49.88 27.62
CA ARG A 10 -2.70 -49.93 29.04
C ARG A 10 -2.93 -48.51 29.57
N GLY A 11 -3.80 -48.21 30.53
CA GLY A 11 -4.10 -48.96 31.73
C GLY A 11 -3.29 -48.37 32.88
N CYS A 12 -3.87 -47.35 33.52
CA CYS A 12 -3.66 -46.84 34.87
C CYS A 12 -2.22 -46.60 35.41
N GLY A 13 -1.95 -45.33 35.69
CA GLY A 13 -0.93 -44.89 36.65
C GLY A 13 -1.29 -43.50 37.15
N GLY A 14 -2.10 -43.42 38.21
CA GLY A 14 -2.47 -42.17 38.86
C GLY A 14 -1.24 -41.54 39.54
N ALA A 15 -0.66 -40.53 38.89
CA ALA A 15 0.34 -39.68 39.51
C ALA A 15 -0.39 -38.59 40.31
N SER A 16 -0.49 -38.80 41.62
CA SER A 16 -0.85 -37.75 42.59
C SER A 16 0.11 -36.58 42.43
N ARG A 17 -0.36 -35.48 41.84
CA ARG A 17 0.37 -34.21 41.88
C ARG A 17 0.12 -33.63 43.27
N HIS A 18 1.04 -33.86 44.19
CA HIS A 18 1.15 -33.01 45.37
C HIS A 18 1.36 -31.57 44.89
N PRO A 19 0.49 -30.61 45.23
CA PRO A 19 0.82 -29.21 45.09
C PRO A 19 1.80 -28.90 46.22
N THR A 20 3.11 -28.98 45.95
CA THR A 20 4.10 -28.29 46.78
C THR A 20 3.84 -26.80 46.61
N SER A 21 2.94 -26.26 47.42
CA SER A 21 2.77 -24.81 47.54
C SER A 21 4.02 -24.29 48.22
N LEU A 22 4.97 -23.80 47.43
CA LEU A 22 5.98 -22.86 47.90
C LEU A 22 5.24 -21.60 48.35
N GLN A 23 4.83 -21.57 49.62
CA GLN A 23 4.32 -20.37 50.27
C GLN A 23 5.51 -19.44 50.51
N GLY A 24 5.85 -18.64 49.50
CA GLY A 24 6.71 -17.49 49.67
C GLY A 24 6.08 -16.47 50.64
N PRO A 25 6.90 -15.58 51.22
CA PRO A 25 6.42 -14.61 52.21
C PRO A 25 5.33 -13.70 51.62
N GLN A 26 4.27 -13.50 52.41
CA GLN A 26 2.95 -12.99 52.00
C GLN A 26 2.99 -11.60 51.33
N TRP A 27 4.05 -10.82 51.58
CA TRP A 27 4.22 -9.49 51.00
C TRP A 27 4.44 -9.50 49.48
N SER A 28 4.91 -10.61 48.90
CA SER A 28 5.10 -10.73 47.45
C SER A 28 3.81 -11.05 46.69
N ARG A 29 2.73 -11.46 47.39
CA ARG A 29 1.42 -11.74 46.79
C ARG A 29 0.53 -10.51 46.68
N ALA A 30 0.75 -9.48 47.50
CA ALA A 30 -0.10 -8.29 47.54
C ALA A 30 0.08 -7.34 46.33
N LEU A 31 1.18 -7.46 45.57
CA LEU A 31 1.44 -6.60 44.41
C LEU A 31 0.90 -7.17 43.08
N PHE A 32 0.45 -8.43 43.08
CA PHE A 32 -0.18 -9.08 41.93
C PHE A 32 -1.52 -9.76 42.30
N THR A 33 -2.17 -9.31 43.36
CA THR A 33 -3.63 -9.46 43.43
C THR A 33 -4.22 -8.48 42.42
N THR A 34 -4.29 -8.88 41.14
CA THR A 34 -5.39 -8.40 40.29
C THR A 34 -6.64 -8.55 41.13
N PRO A 35 -7.41 -7.49 41.39
CA PRO A 35 -8.70 -7.68 42.03
C PRO A 35 -9.40 -8.73 41.19
N THR A 36 -9.72 -9.88 41.79
CA THR A 36 -10.76 -10.74 41.23
C THR A 36 -11.96 -9.83 41.14
N ILE A 37 -12.22 -9.31 39.95
CA ILE A 37 -13.48 -8.67 39.64
C ILE A 37 -14.48 -9.82 39.77
N THR A 38 -14.96 -10.01 41.00
CA THR A 38 -16.23 -10.66 41.27
C THR A 38 -17.16 -9.96 40.31
N ALA A 39 -17.69 -10.73 39.34
CA ALA A 39 -18.55 -10.28 38.27
C ALA A 39 -19.79 -9.60 38.86
N MET A 40 -19.65 -8.35 39.28
CA MET A 40 -20.75 -7.51 39.73
C MET A 40 -21.32 -6.87 38.48
N ASN A 41 -22.45 -7.47 38.11
CA ASN A 41 -23.46 -7.00 37.19
C ASN A 41 -23.33 -7.44 35.73
N ASN A 42 -23.75 -8.69 35.51
CA ASN A 42 -24.20 -9.24 34.24
C ASN A 42 -25.59 -8.69 33.82
N GLN A 43 -25.86 -7.40 34.06
CA GLN A 43 -27.02 -6.71 33.49
C GLN A 43 -26.57 -5.41 32.81
N THR A 44 -26.39 -5.55 31.48
CA THR A 44 -26.25 -4.51 30.44
C THR A 44 -24.85 -3.91 30.18
N ALA A 45 -23.83 -4.77 29.99
CA ALA A 45 -22.69 -4.38 29.16
C ALA A 45 -23.13 -4.32 27.69
N GLU A 46 -23.90 -3.29 27.34
CA GLU A 46 -24.31 -3.07 25.96
C GLU A 46 -23.08 -2.88 25.08
N ASP A 47 -23.09 -3.53 23.91
CA ASP A 47 -22.03 -3.40 22.91
C ASP A 47 -21.73 -1.92 22.62
N TYR A 48 -20.44 -1.57 22.54
CA TYR A 48 -19.99 -0.18 22.37
C TYR A 48 -20.61 0.47 21.12
N TRP A 49 -20.68 -0.29 20.01
CA TRP A 49 -21.26 0.21 18.76
C TRP A 49 -22.77 0.38 18.89
N ALA A 50 -23.46 -0.61 19.47
CA ALA A 50 -24.89 -0.52 19.75
C ALA A 50 -25.24 0.68 20.64
N LYS A 51 -24.46 0.92 21.70
CA LYS A 51 -24.62 2.06 22.61
C LYS A 51 -24.45 3.40 21.89
N ASN A 52 -23.37 3.58 21.11
CA ASN A 52 -23.13 4.85 20.41
C ASN A 52 -24.12 5.10 19.27
N LYS A 53 -24.55 4.05 18.56
CA LYS A 53 -25.59 4.12 17.53
C LYS A 53 -26.94 4.51 18.14
N ARG A 54 -27.32 3.92 19.27
CA ARG A 54 -28.54 4.29 20.00
C ARG A 54 -28.49 5.72 20.50
N LEU A 55 -27.36 6.15 21.08
CA LEU A 55 -27.17 7.49 21.63
C LEU A 55 -26.96 8.57 20.56
N ARG A 56 -26.86 8.20 19.27
CA ARG A 56 -26.64 9.10 18.13
C ARG A 56 -25.48 10.09 18.37
N ARG A 57 -24.40 9.61 18.97
CA ARG A 57 -23.24 10.46 19.23
C ARG A 57 -22.57 10.84 17.91
N PRO A 58 -22.32 12.13 17.65
CA PRO A 58 -21.62 12.54 16.45
C PRO A 58 -20.18 12.05 16.48
N VAL A 59 -19.65 11.69 15.31
CA VAL A 59 -18.21 11.42 15.16
C VAL A 59 -17.49 12.75 15.10
N SER A 60 -16.43 12.90 15.89
CA SER A 60 -15.60 14.11 15.85
C SER A 60 -15.02 14.32 14.44
N PRO A 61 -14.94 15.58 13.96
CA PRO A 61 -14.27 15.86 12.70
C PRO A 61 -12.81 15.42 12.78
N HIS A 62 -12.29 14.79 11.73
CA HIS A 62 -10.94 14.24 11.71
C HIS A 62 -10.18 14.68 10.44
N MET A 63 -10.57 14.23 9.24
CA MET A 63 -9.85 14.60 8.01
C MET A 63 -9.91 16.10 7.71
N THR A 64 -11.03 16.76 8.02
CA THR A 64 -11.24 18.18 7.70
C THR A 64 -10.41 19.12 8.59
N ILE A 65 -10.05 18.69 9.79
CA ILE A 65 -9.35 19.54 10.78
C ILE A 65 -7.88 19.14 10.98
N TYR A 66 -7.47 17.96 10.50
CA TYR A 66 -6.11 17.47 10.69
C TYR A 66 -5.14 18.20 9.76
N LYS A 67 -4.01 18.68 10.31
CA LYS A 67 -2.98 19.38 9.52
C LYS A 67 -2.32 18.41 8.54
N PRO A 68 -2.28 18.72 7.22
CA PRO A 68 -1.56 17.89 6.26
C PRO A 68 -0.07 17.80 6.62
N GLN A 69 0.42 16.58 6.79
CA GLN A 69 1.82 16.27 7.09
C GLN A 69 2.43 15.56 5.88
N ILE A 70 3.71 15.80 5.60
CA ILE A 70 4.40 15.13 4.49
C ILE A 70 4.28 13.60 4.60
N THR A 71 4.38 13.07 5.81
CA THR A 71 4.27 11.63 6.09
C THR A 71 2.91 11.05 5.74
N SER A 72 1.81 11.72 6.10
CA SER A 72 0.45 11.26 5.77
C SER A 72 0.15 11.43 4.28
N MET A 73 0.61 12.53 3.67
CA MET A 73 0.44 12.76 2.23
C MET A 73 1.19 11.73 1.40
N LEU A 74 2.44 11.39 1.74
CA LEU A 74 3.19 10.35 1.01
C LEU A 74 2.52 8.98 1.11
N SER A 75 1.98 8.63 2.28
CA SER A 75 1.22 7.39 2.45
C SER A 75 -0.01 7.36 1.56
N LEU A 76 -0.78 8.45 1.51
CA LEU A 76 -1.95 8.57 0.63
C LEU A 76 -1.56 8.46 -0.85
N SER A 77 -0.53 9.21 -1.28
CA SER A 77 -0.01 9.15 -2.65
C SER A 77 0.51 7.76 -3.02
N HIS A 78 1.08 7.01 -2.07
CA HIS A 78 1.56 5.64 -2.32
C HIS A 78 0.39 4.69 -2.59
N ARG A 79 -0.70 4.81 -1.82
CA ARG A 79 -1.94 4.06 -2.10
C ARG A 79 -2.57 4.47 -3.43
N ALA A 80 -2.68 5.78 -3.68
CA ALA A 80 -3.29 6.29 -4.91
C ALA A 80 -2.50 5.86 -6.16
N SER A 81 -1.16 5.96 -6.14
CA SER A 81 -0.31 5.48 -7.23
C SER A 81 -0.40 3.98 -7.44
N GLY A 82 -0.51 3.19 -6.37
CA GLY A 82 -0.71 1.75 -6.46
C GLY A 82 -2.05 1.38 -7.10
N LEU A 83 -3.13 2.03 -6.68
CA LEU A 83 -4.46 1.85 -7.29
C LEU A 83 -4.48 2.27 -8.76
N ALA A 84 -3.86 3.41 -9.09
CA ALA A 84 -3.78 3.90 -10.47
C ALA A 84 -2.99 2.93 -11.36
N LEU A 85 -1.83 2.45 -10.90
CA LEU A 85 -0.98 1.53 -11.66
C LEU A 85 -1.64 0.16 -11.85
N SER A 86 -2.23 -0.39 -10.78
CA SER A 86 -2.99 -1.65 -10.87
C SER A 86 -4.20 -1.52 -11.79
N GLY A 87 -4.96 -0.43 -11.65
CA GLY A 87 -6.10 -0.15 -12.51
C GLY A 87 -5.71 0.01 -13.98
N LEU A 88 -4.58 0.70 -14.26
CA LEU A 88 -4.05 0.82 -15.60
C LEU A 88 -3.62 -0.53 -16.17
N MET A 89 -2.87 -1.33 -15.41
CA MET A 89 -2.38 -2.63 -15.88
C MET A 89 -3.53 -3.61 -16.12
N SER A 90 -4.46 -3.73 -15.17
CA SER A 90 -5.64 -4.59 -15.31
C SER A 90 -6.55 -4.10 -16.44
N GLY A 91 -6.77 -2.79 -16.54
CA GLY A 91 -7.56 -2.20 -17.62
C GLY A 91 -6.94 -2.42 -19.00
N PHE A 92 -5.62 -2.26 -19.13
CA PHE A 92 -4.89 -2.56 -20.36
C PHE A 92 -4.97 -4.05 -20.72
N SER A 93 -4.78 -4.94 -19.74
CA SER A 93 -4.87 -6.38 -19.94
C SER A 93 -6.26 -6.82 -20.40
N ILE A 94 -7.32 -6.36 -19.73
CA ILE A 94 -8.71 -6.68 -20.10
C ILE A 94 -9.04 -6.03 -21.44
N GLY A 95 -8.62 -4.79 -21.67
CA GLY A 95 -8.81 -4.09 -22.93
C GLY A 95 -8.22 -4.86 -24.11
N MET A 96 -6.97 -5.32 -24.02
CA MET A 96 -6.33 -6.09 -25.08
C MET A 96 -6.94 -7.48 -25.30
N LEU A 97 -7.63 -8.06 -24.31
CA LEU A 97 -8.35 -9.31 -24.45
C LEU A 97 -9.76 -9.12 -25.06
N ALA A 98 -10.41 -8.00 -24.75
CA ALA A 98 -11.78 -7.71 -25.21
C ALA A 98 -11.82 -7.06 -26.60
N LEU A 99 -10.74 -6.36 -26.98
CA LEU A 99 -10.65 -5.64 -28.23
C LEU A 99 -10.25 -6.57 -29.40
N PRO A 100 -10.81 -6.36 -30.62
CA PRO A 100 -10.58 -7.28 -31.75
C PRO A 100 -9.23 -7.09 -32.46
N GLY A 101 -8.63 -5.90 -32.35
CA GLY A 101 -7.33 -5.58 -32.94
C GLY A 101 -6.12 -6.02 -32.12
N SER A 102 -4.97 -6.16 -32.77
CA SER A 102 -3.68 -6.41 -32.11
C SER A 102 -3.03 -5.13 -31.59
N TYR A 103 -2.04 -5.24 -30.70
CA TYR A 103 -1.33 -4.09 -30.16
C TYR A 103 -0.72 -3.17 -31.25
N PRO A 104 -0.05 -3.69 -32.30
CA PRO A 104 0.48 -2.84 -33.38
C PRO A 104 -0.60 -2.04 -34.11
N HIS A 105 -1.83 -2.57 -34.24
CA HIS A 105 -2.94 -1.86 -34.87
C HIS A 105 -3.38 -0.64 -34.04
N TYR A 106 -3.51 -0.79 -32.72
CA TYR A 106 -3.83 0.36 -31.86
C TYR A 106 -2.69 1.37 -31.76
N LEU A 107 -1.45 0.90 -31.83
CA LEU A 107 -0.28 1.78 -31.86
C LEU A 107 -0.25 2.63 -33.14
N SER A 108 -0.51 2.04 -34.31
CA SER A 108 -0.57 2.80 -35.57
C SER A 108 -1.76 3.77 -35.61
N LEU A 109 -2.91 3.39 -35.03
CA LEU A 109 -4.06 4.29 -34.87
C LEU A 109 -3.73 5.50 -33.99
N VAL A 110 -3.00 5.32 -32.89
CA VAL A 110 -2.56 6.44 -32.05
C VAL A 110 -1.51 7.30 -32.77
N GLN A 111 -0.65 6.69 -33.60
CA GLN A 111 0.32 7.42 -34.40
C GLN A 111 -0.34 8.26 -35.50
N SER A 112 -1.41 7.78 -36.14
CA SER A 112 -2.11 8.50 -37.20
C SER A 112 -2.92 9.70 -36.69
N MET A 113 -3.15 9.81 -35.38
CA MET A 113 -3.76 11.00 -34.75
C MET A 113 -2.79 12.18 -34.65
N GLU A 114 -1.51 12.00 -34.97
CA GLU A 114 -0.49 13.06 -35.06
C GLU A 114 -0.43 14.02 -33.85
N PHE A 115 -0.47 13.46 -32.63
CA PHE A 115 -0.37 14.26 -31.42
C PHE A 115 0.94 15.07 -31.36
N GLY A 116 0.84 16.32 -30.93
CA GLY A 116 2.01 17.18 -30.73
C GLY A 116 3.01 16.59 -29.73
N GLY A 117 4.31 16.77 -29.99
CA GLY A 117 5.38 16.17 -29.16
C GLY A 117 5.33 16.55 -27.68
N VAL A 118 4.78 17.73 -27.35
CA VAL A 118 4.56 18.16 -25.96
C VAL A 118 3.51 17.29 -25.27
N LEU A 119 2.40 16.97 -25.95
CA LEU A 119 1.35 16.12 -25.40
C LEU A 119 1.87 14.69 -25.18
N ILE A 120 2.59 14.15 -26.17
CA ILE A 120 3.22 12.82 -26.04
C ILE A 120 4.20 12.79 -24.86
N CYS A 121 5.02 13.82 -24.70
CA CYS A 121 5.92 13.96 -23.56
C CYS A 121 5.16 14.02 -22.23
N GLY A 122 4.09 14.82 -22.17
CA GLY A 122 3.26 14.97 -20.98
C GLY A 122 2.61 13.65 -20.56
N VAL A 123 2.03 12.90 -21.51
CA VAL A 123 1.43 11.59 -21.25
C VAL A 123 2.49 10.58 -20.80
N LYS A 124 3.65 10.53 -21.47
CA LYS A 124 4.77 9.67 -21.03
C LYS A 124 5.18 9.97 -19.59
N PHE A 125 5.36 11.25 -19.26
CA PHE A 125 5.72 11.68 -17.90
C PHE A 125 4.63 11.32 -16.89
N LEU A 126 3.37 11.57 -17.22
CA LEU A 126 2.22 11.24 -16.37
C LEU A 126 2.12 9.75 -16.07
N LEU A 127 2.48 8.88 -17.01
CA LEU A 127 2.53 7.43 -16.80
C LEU A 127 3.78 6.99 -16.01
N ALA A 128 4.93 7.60 -16.28
CA ALA A 128 6.18 7.23 -15.63
C ALA A 128 6.29 7.71 -14.17
N MET A 129 5.74 8.89 -13.85
CA MET A 129 5.81 9.49 -12.51
C MET A 129 5.21 8.62 -11.40
N PRO A 130 3.94 8.17 -11.48
CA PRO A 130 3.36 7.33 -10.42
C PRO A 130 4.09 6.00 -10.28
N PHE A 131 4.60 5.41 -11.38
CA PHE A 131 5.38 4.19 -11.33
C PHE A 131 6.69 4.38 -10.56
N MET A 132 7.49 5.38 -10.91
CA MET A 132 8.77 5.65 -10.26
C MET A 132 8.58 6.05 -8.80
N TYR A 133 7.58 6.87 -8.50
CA TYR A 133 7.23 7.24 -7.13
C TYR A 133 6.81 6.01 -6.30
N HIS A 134 5.92 5.16 -6.83
CA HIS A 134 5.43 3.99 -6.13
C HIS A 134 6.58 3.01 -5.83
N LEU A 135 7.48 2.79 -6.78
CA LEU A 135 8.67 1.96 -6.61
C LEU A 135 9.61 2.53 -5.52
N CYS A 136 10.02 3.80 -5.63
CA CYS A 136 10.93 4.42 -4.67
C CYS A 136 10.33 4.47 -3.25
N ASN A 137 9.06 4.85 -3.13
CA ASN A 137 8.41 4.87 -1.82
C ASN A 137 8.14 3.45 -1.29
N GLY A 138 7.91 2.47 -2.18
CA GLY A 138 7.80 1.06 -1.83
C GLY A 138 9.08 0.51 -1.20
N VAL A 139 10.25 0.82 -1.76
CA VAL A 139 11.55 0.47 -1.15
C VAL A 139 11.67 1.08 0.25
N ARG A 140 11.28 2.35 0.42
CA ARG A 140 11.26 3.01 1.74
C ARG A 140 10.34 2.28 2.72
N HIS A 141 9.17 1.82 2.28
CA HIS A 141 8.26 1.01 3.11
C HIS A 141 8.89 -0.34 3.51
N LEU A 142 9.55 -1.03 2.59
CA LEU A 142 10.27 -2.26 2.90
C LEU A 142 11.39 -2.03 3.94
N VAL A 143 12.10 -0.91 3.85
CA VAL A 143 13.10 -0.52 4.87
C VAL A 143 12.45 -0.30 6.24
N TRP A 144 11.23 0.25 6.29
CA TRP A 144 10.47 0.37 7.54
C TRP A 144 10.01 -0.99 8.07
N ASP A 145 9.59 -1.91 7.19
CA ASP A 145 9.22 -3.27 7.58
C ASP A 145 10.40 -4.05 8.19
N LEU A 146 11.63 -3.71 7.78
CA LEU A 146 12.87 -4.22 8.37
C LEU A 146 13.25 -3.59 9.72
N GLY A 147 12.48 -2.61 10.23
CA GLY A 147 12.71 -1.99 11.53
C GLY A 147 13.54 -0.70 11.51
N TYR A 148 13.89 -0.16 10.33
CA TYR A 148 14.80 0.98 10.22
C TYR A 148 14.09 2.31 9.95
N GLY A 149 14.70 3.44 10.35
CA GLY A 149 14.32 4.76 9.85
C GLY A 149 13.07 5.42 10.47
N PHE A 150 12.69 5.03 11.69
CA PHE A 150 11.51 5.54 12.40
C PHE A 150 11.70 6.88 13.13
N THR A 151 12.91 7.45 13.13
CA THR A 151 13.11 8.79 13.72
C THR A 151 12.42 9.86 12.86
N LEU A 152 11.84 10.88 13.48
CA LEU A 152 11.16 11.96 12.74
C LEU A 152 12.09 12.63 11.72
N ARG A 153 13.36 12.86 12.07
CA ARG A 153 14.34 13.45 11.14
C ARG A 153 14.53 12.57 9.90
N THR A 154 14.74 11.27 10.10
CA THR A 154 14.91 10.31 9.00
C THR A 154 13.63 10.19 8.15
N LEU A 155 12.45 10.22 8.78
CA LEU A 155 11.18 10.18 8.07
C LEU A 155 11.02 11.34 7.08
N TYR A 156 11.35 12.57 7.48
CA TYR A 156 11.29 13.73 6.58
C TYR A 156 12.37 13.69 5.51
N GLN A 157 13.61 13.36 5.86
CA GLN A 157 14.72 13.25 4.91
C GLN A 157 14.43 12.22 3.81
N THR A 158 14.03 11.01 4.20
CA THR A 158 13.66 9.94 3.27
C THR A 158 12.42 10.30 2.45
N GLY A 159 11.47 11.05 3.03
CA GLY A 159 10.30 11.54 2.32
C GLY A 159 10.66 12.48 1.17
N TYR A 160 11.45 13.53 1.42
CA TYR A 160 11.90 14.44 0.37
C TYR A 160 12.82 13.75 -0.65
N PHE A 161 13.67 12.83 -0.19
CA PHE A 161 14.53 12.04 -1.06
C PHE A 161 13.72 11.22 -2.07
N VAL A 162 12.66 10.53 -1.64
CA VAL A 162 11.79 9.75 -2.53
C VAL A 162 11.12 10.64 -3.58
N ILE A 163 10.63 11.82 -3.18
CA ILE A 163 10.01 12.78 -4.13
C ILE A 163 11.04 13.22 -5.17
N GLY A 164 12.21 13.69 -4.73
CA GLY A 164 13.27 14.17 -5.63
C GLY A 164 13.77 13.08 -6.57
N LEU A 165 14.06 11.88 -6.03
CA LEU A 165 14.53 10.74 -6.81
C LEU A 165 13.50 10.32 -7.87
N SER A 166 12.23 10.20 -7.48
CA SER A 166 11.16 9.81 -8.42
C SER A 166 11.01 10.81 -9.58
N LEU A 167 11.07 12.12 -9.29
CA LEU A 167 11.02 13.15 -10.34
C LEU A 167 12.19 13.06 -11.31
N VAL A 168 13.42 12.90 -10.80
CA VAL A 168 14.63 12.78 -11.64
C VAL A 168 14.56 11.54 -12.53
N LEU A 169 14.13 10.40 -11.96
CA LEU A 169 13.97 9.16 -12.71
C LEU A 169 12.91 9.28 -13.80
N SER A 170 11.76 9.88 -13.49
CA SER A 170 10.69 10.09 -14.47
C SER A 170 11.12 11.00 -15.61
N ILE A 171 11.75 12.14 -15.31
CA ILE A 171 12.24 13.07 -16.36
C ILE A 171 13.28 12.39 -17.25
N THR A 172 14.21 11.63 -16.65
CA THR A 172 15.26 10.93 -17.39
C THR A 172 14.69 9.82 -18.27
N GLY A 173 13.71 9.06 -17.76
CA GLY A 173 13.01 8.01 -18.50
C GLY A 173 12.11 8.55 -19.61
N THR A 174 11.60 9.78 -19.48
CA THR A 174 10.70 10.41 -20.46
C THR A 174 11.38 11.52 -21.25
N LYS A 175 12.66 11.35 -21.59
CA LYS A 175 13.35 12.26 -22.51
C LYS A 175 12.56 12.37 -23.82
N CYS A 176 11.90 13.51 -24.00
CA CYS A 176 11.29 13.84 -25.28
C CYS A 176 12.40 14.32 -26.22
N SER A 177 12.64 13.56 -27.29
CA SER A 177 13.48 14.05 -28.38
C SER A 177 12.87 15.36 -28.89
N LYS A 178 13.63 16.45 -28.77
CA LYS A 178 13.22 17.75 -29.28
C LYS A 178 13.12 17.59 -30.79
N GLY A 179 11.90 17.57 -31.33
CA GLY A 179 11.65 17.35 -32.74
C GLY A 179 12.55 18.26 -33.57
N ARG A 180 13.52 17.65 -34.28
CA ARG A 180 14.31 18.37 -35.27
C ARG A 180 13.31 18.82 -36.31
N LYS A 181 13.05 20.13 -36.39
CA LYS A 181 12.22 20.68 -37.47
C LYS A 181 12.94 20.36 -38.77
N GLU A 182 12.52 19.30 -39.44
CA GLU A 182 13.02 18.98 -40.76
C GLU A 182 12.50 20.07 -41.69
N LYS A 183 13.41 20.95 -42.08
CA LYS A 183 13.15 22.03 -43.03
C LYS A 183 12.83 21.37 -44.35
N VAL A 184 11.55 21.16 -44.63
CA VAL A 184 11.04 20.72 -45.93
C VAL A 184 11.53 21.75 -46.95
N ARG A 185 12.64 21.43 -47.60
CA ARG A 185 13.13 22.19 -48.75
C ARG A 185 12.18 21.82 -49.88
N ASP A 186 11.35 22.80 -50.23
CA ASP A 186 10.50 22.82 -51.41
C ASP A 186 11.36 22.50 -52.63
N VAL A 187 11.22 21.28 -53.17
CA VAL A 187 11.75 20.90 -54.48
C VAL A 187 10.67 21.21 -55.52
N LYS A 188 10.27 22.48 -55.61
CA LYS A 188 9.61 23.04 -56.78
C LYS A 188 10.65 23.80 -57.58
N GLY A 189 11.25 23.15 -58.58
CA GLY A 189 12.19 23.86 -59.46
C GLY A 189 13.07 23.04 -60.40
N LYS A 190 12.73 21.78 -60.73
CA LYS A 190 13.38 21.08 -61.84
C LYS A 190 12.36 20.38 -62.74
N LEU A 191 11.59 21.20 -63.45
CA LEU A 191 11.27 20.92 -64.84
C LEU A 191 12.28 21.71 -65.66
N PHE A 192 13.23 21.02 -66.27
CA PHE A 192 13.82 21.23 -67.60
C PHE A 192 14.72 20.03 -67.87
#